data_AF-A0A6G8HZG4-F1
#
_entry.id   AF-A0A6G8HZG4-F1
#
_cell.length_a   1.000
_cell.length_b   1.000
_cell.length_c   1.000
_cell.angle_alpha   90.00
_cell.angle_beta   90.00
_cell.angle_gamma   90.00
#
_symmetry.space_group_name_H-M   'P 1'
#
loop_
_entity.id
_entity.type
_entity.pdbx_description
1 polymer ?
#
loop_
_entity_poly.entity_id
_entity_poly.type
_entity_poly.pdbx_seq_one_letter_code
_entity_poly.pdbx_strand_id
1 'polypeptide(L)'
;MTEILEGRNQTLTLSNVWSVNYTVEVDKIGIAFKDALDSITAAGYTLKTDLFYSTPQVEGHDGMLDITVYLPVNEDYLGEEVELAEFNSYFSISTMYGVRISSTNPEDFDKALEKLQAMLIEDDAEEASPIFFMSSKINGTVYTDIRIGVRFE
;
A
#
# COMPACT_ATOMS: atom_id res chain seq x y z
N MET A 1 13.48 -20.81 -4.07
CA MET A 1 13.22 -20.11 -2.79
C MET A 1 13.24 -18.63 -3.14
N THR A 2 12.11 -17.94 -2.98
CA THR A 2 12.02 -16.50 -3.27
C THR A 2 12.90 -15.76 -2.27
N GLU A 3 13.76 -14.87 -2.75
CA GLU A 3 14.58 -14.02 -1.89
C GLU A 3 13.67 -12.95 -1.28
N ILE A 4 13.61 -12.89 0.06
CA ILE A 4 12.91 -11.85 0.81
C ILE A 4 13.97 -10.87 1.27
N LEU A 5 13.89 -9.63 0.77
CA LEU A 5 14.80 -8.56 1.18
C LEU A 5 14.16 -7.75 2.30
N GLU A 6 14.95 -7.39 3.31
CA GLU A 6 14.49 -6.66 4.49
C GLU A 6 15.02 -5.22 4.48
N GLY A 7 14.22 -4.28 4.97
CA GLY A 7 14.59 -2.88 5.08
C GLY A 7 14.06 -2.27 6.38
N ARG A 8 14.96 -1.62 7.12
CA ARG A 8 14.64 -0.79 8.29
C ARG A 8 14.78 0.69 7.93
N ASN A 9 14.18 1.58 8.72
CA ASN A 9 14.25 3.04 8.55
C ASN A 9 13.85 3.54 7.15
N GLN A 10 12.88 2.87 6.54
CA GLN A 10 12.31 3.30 5.26
C GLN A 10 11.39 4.50 5.49
N THR A 11 11.11 5.25 4.43
CA THR A 11 10.15 6.37 4.47
C THR A 11 9.25 6.31 3.25
N LEU A 12 7.97 6.62 3.43
CA LEU A 12 7.04 6.85 2.34
C LEU A 12 6.64 8.32 2.38
N THR A 13 6.97 9.09 1.33
CA THR A 13 6.59 10.49 1.24
C THR A 13 6.12 10.80 -0.17
N LEU A 14 4.90 11.31 -0.28
CA LEU A 14 4.22 11.59 -1.53
C LEU A 14 3.50 12.93 -1.41
N SER A 15 3.39 13.61 -2.54
CA SER A 15 2.60 14.83 -2.72
C SER A 15 1.34 14.48 -3.50
N ASN A 16 0.22 15.10 -3.17
CA ASN A 16 -1.05 15.00 -3.90
C ASN A 16 -1.50 13.54 -4.07
N VAL A 17 -2.10 12.99 -3.03
CA VAL A 17 -2.57 11.60 -3.00
C VAL A 17 -4.06 11.59 -2.73
N TRP A 18 -4.82 10.98 -3.64
CA TRP A 18 -6.19 10.59 -3.38
C TRP A 18 -6.22 9.25 -2.67
N SER A 19 -7.05 9.11 -1.64
CA SER A 19 -7.29 7.84 -0.94
C SER A 19 -8.76 7.48 -0.99
N VAL A 20 -9.07 6.25 -1.40
CA VAL A 20 -10.44 5.74 -1.52
C VAL A 20 -10.56 4.44 -0.72
N ASN A 21 -11.59 4.35 0.12
CA ASN A 21 -11.84 3.18 0.95
C ASN A 21 -12.75 2.19 0.21
N TYR A 22 -12.37 0.91 0.24
CA TYR A 22 -13.12 -0.19 -0.35
C TYR A 22 -13.21 -1.35 0.63
N THR A 23 -14.31 -2.08 0.58
CA THR A 23 -14.44 -3.42 1.19
C THR A 23 -14.55 -4.43 0.06
N VAL A 24 -13.57 -5.32 -0.07
CA VAL A 24 -13.47 -6.26 -1.20
C VAL A 24 -13.05 -7.66 -0.78
N GLU A 25 -13.48 -8.66 -1.53
CA GLU A 25 -12.86 -9.99 -1.47
C GLU A 25 -11.41 -9.91 -1.98
N VAL A 26 -10.53 -10.77 -1.44
CA VAL A 26 -9.08 -10.76 -1.74
C VAL A 26 -8.81 -10.87 -3.25
N ASP A 27 -9.59 -11.66 -3.98
CA ASP A 27 -9.45 -11.83 -5.44
C ASP A 27 -10.01 -10.65 -6.26
N LYS A 28 -10.70 -9.69 -5.62
CA LYS A 28 -11.31 -8.51 -6.25
C LYS A 28 -10.54 -7.21 -6.02
N ILE A 29 -9.39 -7.23 -5.33
CA ILE A 29 -8.54 -6.04 -5.14
C ILE A 29 -8.22 -5.37 -6.49
N GLY A 30 -7.95 -6.15 -7.54
CA GLY A 30 -7.69 -5.61 -8.88
C GLY A 30 -8.88 -4.87 -9.50
N ILE A 31 -10.11 -5.18 -9.10
CA ILE A 31 -11.31 -4.45 -9.53
C ILE A 31 -11.38 -3.09 -8.83
N ALA A 32 -11.13 -3.04 -7.51
CA ALA A 32 -11.06 -1.79 -6.77
C ALA A 32 -9.99 -0.84 -7.34
N PHE A 33 -8.84 -1.36 -7.75
CA PHE A 33 -7.79 -0.54 -8.37
C PHE A 33 -8.26 0.10 -9.68
N LYS A 34 -8.96 -0.68 -10.51
CA LYS A 34 -9.49 -0.18 -11.78
C LYS A 34 -10.56 0.89 -11.53
N ASP A 35 -11.49 0.62 -10.62
CA ASP A 35 -12.56 1.56 -10.26
C ASP A 35 -12.01 2.88 -9.73
N ALA A 36 -11.03 2.82 -8.82
CA ALA A 36 -10.40 4.00 -8.25
C ALA A 36 -9.64 4.81 -9.33
N LEU A 37 -8.95 4.13 -10.24
CA LEU A 37 -8.26 4.75 -11.38
C LEU A 37 -9.23 5.41 -12.37
N ASP A 38 -10.31 4.72 -12.73
CA ASP A 38 -11.33 5.23 -13.65
C ASP A 38 -11.99 6.50 -13.05
N SER A 39 -12.22 6.50 -11.74
CA SER A 39 -12.81 7.64 -11.00
C SER A 39 -11.94 8.90 -11.06
N ILE A 40 -10.63 8.79 -10.76
CA ILE A 40 -9.74 9.96 -10.83
C ILE A 40 -9.50 10.41 -12.28
N THR A 41 -9.48 9.48 -13.24
CA THR A 41 -9.29 9.81 -14.65
C THR A 41 -10.51 10.54 -15.20
N ALA A 42 -11.72 10.13 -14.81
CA ALA A 42 -12.96 10.81 -15.18
C ALA A 42 -13.02 12.24 -14.62
N ALA A 43 -12.46 12.47 -13.42
CA ALA A 43 -12.35 13.80 -12.81
C ALA A 43 -11.16 14.64 -13.35
N GLY A 44 -10.40 14.11 -14.33
CA GLY A 44 -9.34 14.83 -15.03
C GLY A 44 -7.97 14.80 -14.35
N TYR A 45 -7.75 13.91 -13.37
CA TYR A 45 -6.45 13.72 -12.76
C TYR A 45 -5.60 12.69 -13.51
N THR A 46 -4.28 12.82 -13.39
CA THR A 46 -3.31 11.91 -14.01
C THR A 46 -2.44 11.27 -12.94
N LEU A 47 -2.33 9.94 -12.95
CA LEU A 47 -1.42 9.23 -12.04
C LEU A 47 0.03 9.69 -12.23
N LYS A 48 0.69 9.98 -11.10
CA LYS A 48 2.10 10.38 -11.02
C LYS A 48 3.04 9.19 -10.86
N THR A 49 2.59 8.17 -10.14
CA THR A 49 3.33 6.92 -9.90
C THR A 49 2.34 5.77 -9.78
N ASP A 50 2.86 4.54 -9.69
CA ASP A 50 2.07 3.36 -9.38
C ASP A 50 1.19 3.60 -8.15
N LEU A 51 -0.09 3.23 -8.27
CA LEU A 51 -1.02 3.19 -7.14
C LEU A 51 -0.62 2.07 -6.18
N PHE A 52 -1.03 2.20 -4.93
CA PHE A 52 -0.77 1.22 -3.89
C PHE A 52 -1.97 1.15 -2.96
N TYR A 53 -1.98 0.17 -2.06
CA TYR A 53 -3.05 0.07 -1.07
C TYR A 53 -2.50 -0.24 0.31
N SER A 54 -3.32 0.02 1.32
CA SER A 54 -3.09 -0.47 2.67
C SER A 54 -4.27 -1.24 3.20
N THR A 55 -4.01 -2.13 4.15
CA THR A 55 -5.05 -2.79 4.96
C THR A 55 -4.73 -2.62 6.45
N PRO A 56 -5.72 -2.28 7.30
CA PRO A 56 -5.53 -2.26 8.75
C PRO A 56 -5.42 -3.66 9.33
N GLN A 57 -5.92 -4.69 8.64
CA GLN A 57 -5.89 -6.09 9.08
C GLN A 57 -5.48 -7.01 7.94
N VAL A 58 -4.57 -7.95 8.21
CA VAL A 58 -4.15 -8.96 7.22
C VAL A 58 -5.24 -10.02 7.03
N GLU A 59 -5.96 -10.35 8.10
CA GLU A 59 -7.07 -11.31 8.05
C GLU A 59 -8.38 -10.57 7.88
N GLY A 60 -9.04 -10.83 6.75
CA GLY A 60 -10.38 -10.31 6.48
C GLY A 60 -11.44 -10.95 7.37
N HIS A 61 -12.48 -10.19 7.71
CA HIS A 61 -13.65 -10.75 8.38
C HIS A 61 -14.59 -11.32 7.32
N ASP A 62 -14.92 -12.61 7.39
CA ASP A 62 -15.84 -13.29 6.44
C ASP A 62 -15.36 -13.25 4.97
N GLY A 63 -14.04 -13.29 4.74
CA GLY A 63 -13.43 -13.29 3.40
C GLY A 63 -13.31 -11.90 2.74
N MET A 64 -13.74 -10.84 3.45
CA MET A 64 -13.67 -9.45 3.00
C MET A 64 -12.51 -8.72 3.66
N LEU A 65 -11.78 -7.91 2.89
CA LEU A 65 -10.73 -7.00 3.35
C LEU A 65 -11.17 -5.55 3.16
N ASP A 66 -11.01 -4.76 4.22
CA ASP A 66 -11.08 -3.31 4.12
C ASP A 66 -9.73 -2.79 3.64
N ILE A 67 -9.72 -2.17 2.47
CA ILE A 67 -8.52 -1.59 1.89
C ILE A 67 -8.71 -0.09 1.65
N THR A 68 -7.61 0.64 1.78
CA THR A 68 -7.52 2.02 1.28
C THR A 68 -6.61 2.01 0.06
N VAL A 69 -7.14 2.41 -1.09
CA VAL A 69 -6.37 2.56 -2.33
C VAL A 69 -5.85 3.98 -2.41
N TYR A 70 -4.55 4.15 -2.62
CA TYR A 70 -3.87 5.42 -2.73
C TYR A 70 -3.45 5.67 -4.17
N LEU A 71 -3.81 6.84 -4.69
CA LEU A 71 -3.62 7.27 -6.06
C LEU A 71 -2.83 8.59 -6.05
N PRO A 72 -1.49 8.52 -6.19
CA PRO A 72 -0.68 9.73 -6.30
C PRO A 72 -0.90 10.38 -7.66
N VAL A 73 -1.23 11.67 -7.68
CA VAL A 73 -1.58 12.42 -8.90
C VAL A 73 -0.58 13.55 -9.17
N ASN A 74 -0.52 14.01 -10.43
CA ASN A 74 0.38 15.09 -10.83
C ASN A 74 -0.16 16.46 -10.42
N GLU A 75 -1.47 16.60 -10.43
CA GLU A 75 -2.18 17.84 -10.22
C GLU A 75 -2.12 18.25 -8.74
N ASP A 76 -1.87 19.53 -8.50
CA ASP A 76 -1.83 20.18 -7.19
C ASP A 76 -3.07 21.04 -6.91
N TYR A 77 -4.03 21.01 -7.84
CA TYR A 77 -5.32 21.68 -7.71
C TYR A 77 -6.43 20.66 -7.42
N LEU A 78 -7.43 21.09 -6.64
CA LEU A 78 -8.69 20.35 -6.50
C LEU A 78 -9.51 20.61 -7.77
N GLY A 79 -9.52 19.64 -8.68
CA GLY A 79 -10.44 19.55 -9.80
C GLY A 79 -11.86 19.19 -9.34
N GLU A 80 -12.60 18.42 -10.14
CA GLU A 80 -13.86 17.86 -9.66
C GLU A 80 -13.60 16.92 -8.47
N GLU A 81 -14.52 16.95 -7.50
CA GLU A 81 -14.45 16.10 -6.32
C GLU A 81 -14.66 14.66 -6.76
N VAL A 82 -13.72 13.79 -6.40
CA VAL A 82 -13.86 12.35 -6.63
C VAL A 82 -14.69 11.81 -5.49
N GLU A 83 -15.86 11.27 -5.82
CA GLU A 83 -16.81 10.76 -4.83
C GLU A 83 -16.14 9.69 -3.95
N LEU A 84 -16.34 9.77 -2.62
CA LEU A 84 -15.77 8.86 -1.62
C LEU A 84 -14.24 8.89 -1.48
N ALA A 85 -13.55 9.83 -2.15
CA ALA A 85 -12.12 9.98 -2.08
C ALA A 85 -11.72 11.12 -1.15
N GLU A 86 -10.63 10.93 -0.39
CA GLU A 86 -10.00 11.98 0.41
C GLU A 86 -8.71 12.45 -0.27
N PHE A 87 -8.50 13.76 -0.37
CA PHE A 87 -7.29 14.33 -0.95
C PHE A 87 -6.29 14.76 0.12
N ASN A 88 -5.07 14.25 0.02
CA ASN A 88 -3.95 14.61 0.87
C ASN A 88 -2.88 15.31 0.02
N SER A 89 -2.71 16.62 0.20
CA SER A 89 -1.65 17.39 -0.46
C SER A 89 -0.25 16.94 -0.02
N TYR A 90 -0.13 16.43 1.21
CA TYR A 90 1.09 15.86 1.76
C TYR A 90 0.80 14.54 2.50
N PHE A 91 1.38 13.45 2.02
CA PHE A 91 1.28 12.12 2.61
C PHE A 91 2.68 11.66 3.04
N SER A 92 2.91 11.46 4.34
CA SER A 92 4.22 11.03 4.82
C SER A 92 4.09 10.06 6.00
N ILE A 93 4.83 8.95 5.90
CA ILE A 93 5.05 8.00 6.98
C ILE A 93 6.56 7.92 7.18
N SER A 94 6.99 8.47 8.31
CA SER A 94 8.37 8.39 8.77
C SER A 94 8.61 7.05 9.45
N THR A 95 9.80 6.50 9.28
CA THR A 95 10.27 5.30 10.00
C THR A 95 9.37 4.10 9.77
N MET A 96 9.65 3.39 8.68
CA MET A 96 8.94 2.18 8.30
C MET A 96 9.88 0.98 8.25
N TYR A 97 9.33 -0.18 8.58
CA TYR A 97 9.91 -1.47 8.25
C TYR A 97 9.31 -1.96 6.96
N GLY A 98 10.09 -2.71 6.18
CA GLY A 98 9.65 -3.21 4.90
C GLY A 98 10.31 -4.52 4.54
N VAL A 99 9.54 -5.35 3.86
CA VAL A 99 10.02 -6.56 3.18
C VAL A 99 9.68 -6.47 1.70
N ARG A 100 10.57 -6.94 0.84
CA ARG A 100 10.36 -7.02 -0.61
C ARG A 100 10.35 -8.47 -1.05
N ILE A 101 9.34 -8.83 -1.83
CA ILE A 101 9.23 -10.12 -2.49
C ILE A 101 9.15 -9.95 -4.01
N SER A 102 9.65 -10.93 -4.76
CA SER A 102 9.59 -10.98 -6.23
C SER A 102 8.70 -12.12 -6.74
N SER A 103 7.64 -12.46 -5.99
CA SER A 103 6.77 -13.60 -6.22
C SER A 103 5.30 -13.20 -6.24
N THR A 104 4.50 -13.95 -6.97
CA THR A 104 3.03 -13.81 -7.00
C THR A 104 2.34 -14.96 -6.25
N ASN A 105 3.11 -15.84 -5.61
CA ASN A 105 2.57 -16.99 -4.89
C ASN A 105 2.08 -16.56 -3.49
N PRO A 106 0.82 -16.82 -3.10
CA PRO A 106 0.30 -16.42 -1.79
C PRO A 106 1.17 -16.84 -0.60
N GLU A 107 1.74 -18.06 -0.62
CA GLU A 107 2.61 -18.55 0.45
C GLU A 107 3.87 -17.70 0.68
N ASP A 108 4.33 -16.97 -0.34
CA ASP A 108 5.48 -16.07 -0.20
C ASP A 108 5.08 -14.74 0.44
N PHE A 109 3.81 -14.32 0.29
CA PHE A 109 3.26 -13.16 1.00
C PHE A 109 3.11 -13.45 2.49
N ASP A 110 2.61 -14.64 2.85
CA ASP A 110 2.48 -15.06 4.24
C ASP A 110 3.84 -15.06 4.94
N LYS A 111 4.87 -15.64 4.31
CA LYS A 111 6.25 -15.62 4.83
C LYS A 111 6.81 -14.21 4.95
N ALA A 112 6.48 -13.32 4.03
CA ALA A 112 6.92 -11.93 4.09
C ALA A 112 6.29 -11.20 5.28
N LEU A 113 5.01 -11.45 5.54
CA LEU A 113 4.30 -10.88 6.70
C LEU A 113 4.82 -11.44 8.03
N GLU A 114 5.03 -12.76 8.12
CA GLU A 114 5.69 -13.39 9.27
C GLU A 114 7.07 -12.78 9.53
N LYS A 115 7.82 -12.52 8.45
CA LYS A 115 9.14 -11.91 8.55
C LYS A 115 9.07 -10.46 9.01
N LEU A 116 8.11 -9.68 8.52
CA LEU A 116 7.88 -8.31 8.95
C LEU A 116 7.51 -8.25 10.45
N GLN A 117 6.65 -9.16 10.92
CA GLN A 117 6.32 -9.30 12.35
C GLN A 117 7.55 -9.68 13.18
N ALA A 118 8.39 -10.60 12.69
CA ALA A 118 9.62 -10.97 13.38
C ALA A 118 10.57 -9.78 13.55
N MET A 119 10.65 -8.87 12.57
CA MET A 119 11.44 -7.63 12.68
C MET A 119 10.90 -6.70 13.77
N LEU A 120 9.57 -6.55 13.89
CA LEU A 120 8.96 -5.75 14.95
C LEU A 120 9.31 -6.29 16.34
N ILE A 121 9.23 -7.61 16.52
CA ILE A 121 9.56 -8.29 17.78
C ILE A 121 11.06 -8.18 18.10
N GLU A 122 11.94 -8.35 17.11
CA GLU A 122 13.39 -8.26 17.28
C GLU A 122 13.82 -6.90 17.82
N ASP A 123 13.19 -5.84 17.32
CA ASP A 123 13.58 -4.46 17.61
C ASP A 123 12.70 -3.78 18.67
N ASP A 124 11.79 -4.53 19.31
CA ASP A 124 10.80 -4.02 20.28
C ASP A 124 10.02 -2.80 19.75
N ALA A 125 9.61 -2.89 18.49
CA ALA A 125 8.91 -1.83 17.76
C ALA A 125 7.40 -2.08 17.72
N GLU A 126 6.62 -1.02 17.91
CA GLU A 126 5.17 -1.09 17.79
C GLU A 126 4.66 -0.62 16.43
N GLU A 127 3.58 -1.22 15.95
CA GLU A 127 2.88 -0.83 14.74
C GLU A 127 2.26 0.56 14.89
N ALA A 128 2.58 1.48 13.97
CA ALA A 128 2.11 2.86 13.98
C ALA A 128 1.30 3.24 12.73
N SER A 129 1.11 2.31 11.79
CA SER A 129 0.28 2.50 10.59
C SER A 129 -0.33 1.18 10.13
N PRO A 130 -1.31 1.22 9.20
CA PRO A 130 -1.69 0.05 8.40
C PRO A 130 -0.49 -0.54 7.63
N ILE A 131 -0.66 -1.75 7.10
CA ILE A 131 0.33 -2.39 6.23
C ILE A 131 0.09 -1.94 4.79
N PHE A 132 1.12 -1.40 4.15
CA PHE A 132 1.14 -0.92 2.78
C PHE A 132 1.70 -1.98 1.83
N PHE A 133 1.03 -2.18 0.70
CA PHE A 133 1.42 -3.08 -0.37
C PHE A 133 1.66 -2.26 -1.63
N MET A 134 2.93 -2.18 -2.06
CA MET A 134 3.37 -1.37 -3.18
C MET A 134 4.02 -2.27 -4.23
N SER A 135 3.34 -2.45 -5.35
CA SER A 135 3.84 -3.26 -6.47
C SER A 135 4.59 -2.38 -7.47
N SER A 136 5.74 -2.85 -7.94
CA SER A 136 6.52 -2.20 -8.99
C SER A 136 7.07 -3.23 -9.97
N LYS A 137 7.29 -2.83 -11.22
CA LYS A 137 7.86 -3.70 -12.26
C LYS A 137 9.24 -3.21 -12.66
N ILE A 138 10.28 -3.98 -12.33
CA ILE A 138 11.68 -3.67 -12.64
C ILE A 138 12.22 -4.75 -13.56
N ASN A 139 12.67 -4.37 -14.76
CA ASN A 139 13.24 -5.28 -15.77
C ASN A 139 12.34 -6.49 -16.10
N GLY A 140 11.02 -6.31 -16.06
CA GLY A 140 10.06 -7.38 -16.36
C GLY A 140 9.59 -8.18 -15.14
N THR A 141 10.32 -8.10 -14.02
CA THR A 141 9.96 -8.77 -12.75
C THR A 141 9.08 -7.87 -11.90
N VAL A 142 7.99 -8.44 -11.36
CA VAL A 142 7.13 -7.77 -10.38
C VAL A 142 7.74 -7.93 -9.00
N TYR A 143 7.89 -6.81 -8.30
CA TYR A 143 8.28 -6.75 -6.90
C TYR A 143 7.16 -6.13 -6.10
N THR A 144 6.85 -6.71 -4.94
CA THR A 144 5.92 -6.12 -3.99
C THR A 144 6.69 -5.76 -2.73
N ASP A 145 6.69 -4.48 -2.39
CA ASP A 145 7.12 -3.98 -1.09
C ASP A 145 5.92 -4.04 -0.13
N ILE A 146 6.09 -4.73 0.99
CA ILE A 146 5.14 -4.78 2.10
C ILE A 146 5.76 -3.97 3.23
N ARG A 147 5.13 -2.87 3.64
CA ARG A 147 5.72 -1.91 4.58
C ARG A 147 4.76 -1.55 5.69
N ILE A 148 5.29 -1.27 6.87
CA ILE A 148 4.53 -0.82 8.04
C ILE A 148 5.30 0.30 8.74
N GLY A 149 4.61 1.36 9.12
CA GLY A 149 5.15 2.42 9.98
C GLY A 149 5.34 1.89 11.39
N VAL A 150 6.45 2.27 12.01
CA VAL A 150 6.82 1.80 13.35
C VAL A 150 7.09 2.96 14.30
N ARG A 151 6.87 2.70 15.59
CA ARG A 151 7.29 3.57 16.69
C ARG A 151 8.10 2.76 17.70
N PHE A 152 9.05 3.42 18.35
CA PHE A 152 9.85 2.85 19.43
C PHE A 152 9.47 3.56 20.74
N GLU A 153 9.41 2.81 21.83
CA GLU A 153 9.27 3.39 23.19
C GLU A 153 10.57 4.02 23.70
#